data_AF-A0A836UAT2-F1
#
_entry.id   AF-A0A836UAT2-F1
#
_cell.length_a   1.000
_cell.length_b   1.000
_cell.length_c   1.000
_cell.angle_alpha   90.00
_cell.angle_beta   90.00
_cell.angle_gamma   90.00
#
_symmetry.space_group_name_H-M   'P 1'
#
loop_
_entity.id
_entity.type
_entity.pdbx_description
1 polymer ?
#
loop_
_entity_poly.entity_id
_entity_poly.type
_entity_poly.pdbx_seq_one_letter_code
_entity_poly.pdbx_strand_id
1 'polypeptide(L)'
;MLQGPDHSQLQNAATDLGACVGVSSARSWALLAAAYAEAGSKTTVPAHMISAFLRQAPVALLETLRFDPDLIERLGLFGMRAVHHAIHVTRRQLQAQFGSEGVRLFELLHPVPTEASVAHFNPCVLCAAHDFDWPVFEPGEIQPVLHHLLAQMVTRL
;
A
#
# COMPACT_ATOMS: atom_id res chain seq x y z
N MET A 1 -2.57 21.28 18.36
CA MET A 1 -2.88 21.06 16.94
C MET A 1 -1.55 20.89 16.22
N LEU A 2 -1.22 19.69 15.79
CA LEU A 2 -0.03 19.47 14.96
C LEU A 2 -0.31 20.13 13.61
N GLN A 3 0.49 21.12 13.23
CA GLN A 3 0.46 21.67 11.88
C GLN A 3 0.74 20.52 10.90
N GLY A 4 -0.07 20.42 9.85
CA GLY A 4 0.17 19.45 8.79
C GLY A 4 1.58 19.63 8.20
N PRO A 5 2.15 18.58 7.60
CA PRO A 5 3.51 18.62 7.06
C PRO A 5 3.66 19.75 6.04
N ASP A 6 4.76 20.50 6.11
CA ASP A 6 5.08 21.56 5.16
C ASP A 6 5.17 20.97 3.74
N HIS A 7 4.28 21.42 2.86
CA HIS A 7 4.14 20.91 1.51
C HIS A 7 5.41 21.09 0.65
N SER A 8 6.25 22.07 0.97
CA SER A 8 7.52 22.31 0.29
C SER A 8 8.58 21.29 0.72
N GLN A 9 8.68 21.02 2.02
CA GLN A 9 9.57 20.00 2.58
C GLN A 9 9.22 18.59 2.09
N LEU A 10 7.92 18.29 1.96
CA LEU A 10 7.46 17.02 1.40
C LEU A 10 7.89 16.79 -0.05
N GLN A 11 7.90 17.84 -0.88
CA GLN A 11 8.35 17.70 -2.28
C GLN A 11 9.86 17.47 -2.37
N ASN A 12 10.64 18.19 -1.55
CA ASN A 12 12.08 18.01 -1.50
C ASN A 12 12.43 16.59 -1.03
N ALA A 13 11.81 16.12 0.06
CA ALA A 13 11.99 14.76 0.56
C ALA A 13 11.58 13.69 -0.46
N ALA A 14 10.49 13.91 -1.22
CA ALA A 14 10.10 13.02 -2.30
C ALA A 14 11.22 12.91 -3.34
N THR A 15 11.73 14.06 -3.79
CA THR A 15 12.77 14.15 -4.82
C THR A 15 14.06 13.48 -4.38
N ASP A 16 14.52 13.78 -3.16
CA ASP A 16 15.78 13.27 -2.61
C ASP A 16 15.75 11.75 -2.42
N LEU A 17 14.58 11.19 -2.04
CA LEU A 17 14.40 9.77 -1.81
C LEU A 17 13.90 8.99 -3.05
N GLY A 18 13.61 9.68 -4.15
CA GLY A 18 12.89 9.11 -5.29
C GLY A 18 11.50 8.55 -4.92
N ALA A 19 10.91 9.03 -3.84
CA ALA A 19 9.67 8.49 -3.28
C ALA A 19 8.44 9.03 -4.03
N CYS A 20 7.41 8.19 -4.17
CA CYS A 20 6.10 8.59 -4.67
C CYS A 20 5.23 9.06 -3.50
N VAL A 21 4.78 10.32 -3.53
CA VAL A 21 4.04 10.92 -2.41
C VAL A 21 2.62 11.29 -2.83
N GLY A 22 1.64 10.94 -1.99
CA GLY A 22 0.24 11.25 -2.19
C GLY A 22 -0.33 12.06 -1.04
N VAL A 23 -1.10 13.10 -1.36
CA VAL A 23 -1.77 13.95 -0.37
C VAL A 23 -3.26 14.01 -0.70
N SER A 24 -4.12 13.66 0.25
CA SER A 24 -5.56 13.73 0.08
C SER A 24 -6.30 13.86 1.41
N SER A 25 -7.63 13.90 1.37
CA SER A 25 -8.51 14.05 2.54
C SER A 25 -8.71 12.76 3.35
N ALA A 26 -8.31 11.61 2.82
CA ALA A 26 -8.37 10.31 3.50
C ALA A 26 -7.14 9.47 3.16
N ARG A 27 -6.76 8.53 4.03
CA ARG A 27 -5.56 7.70 3.84
C ARG A 27 -5.62 6.89 2.56
N SER A 28 -6.77 6.27 2.27
CA SER A 28 -6.95 5.45 1.06
C SER A 28 -6.77 6.27 -0.22
N TRP A 29 -7.26 7.51 -0.24
CA TRP A 29 -7.09 8.43 -1.37
C TRP A 29 -5.67 8.97 -1.48
N ALA A 30 -4.99 9.21 -0.36
CA ALA A 30 -3.57 9.54 -0.35
C ALA A 30 -2.73 8.37 -0.87
N LEU A 31 -3.06 7.13 -0.53
CA LEU A 31 -2.39 5.93 -1.06
C LEU A 31 -2.58 5.78 -2.57
N LEU A 32 -3.80 5.98 -3.09
CA LEU A 32 -4.03 5.98 -4.54
C LEU A 32 -3.29 7.12 -5.24
N ALA A 33 -3.28 8.32 -4.65
CA ALA A 33 -2.53 9.45 -5.19
C ALA A 33 -1.02 9.18 -5.21
N ALA A 34 -0.48 8.53 -4.18
CA ALA A 34 0.92 8.14 -4.11
C ALA A 34 1.25 7.09 -5.18
N ALA A 35 0.40 6.07 -5.34
CA ALA A 35 0.58 5.06 -6.37
C ALA A 35 0.41 5.61 -7.81
N TYR A 36 -0.28 6.75 -7.97
CA TYR A 36 -0.38 7.46 -9.25
C TYR A 36 0.83 8.37 -9.51
N ALA A 37 1.55 8.79 -8.47
CA ALA A 37 2.66 9.71 -8.58
C ALA A 37 3.88 9.04 -9.24
N GLU A 38 4.61 9.81 -10.03
CA GLU A 38 5.92 9.41 -10.55
C GLU A 38 6.96 9.39 -9.42
N ALA A 39 8.04 8.62 -9.60
CA ALA A 39 9.14 8.57 -8.65
C ALA A 39 9.72 9.98 -8.41
N GLY A 40 9.87 10.35 -7.14
CA GLY A 40 10.35 11.68 -6.74
C GLY A 40 9.29 12.79 -6.76
N SER A 41 8.04 12.46 -7.07
CA SER A 41 6.96 13.45 -7.22
C SER A 41 5.87 13.32 -6.16
N LYS A 42 5.09 14.41 -6.04
CA LYS A 42 3.94 14.50 -5.15
C LYS A 42 2.66 14.76 -5.94
N THR A 43 1.66 13.91 -5.74
CA THR A 43 0.30 14.09 -6.26
C THR A 43 -0.64 14.51 -5.13
N THR A 44 -1.23 15.70 -5.25
CA THR A 44 -2.26 16.19 -4.30
C THR A 44 -3.64 16.10 -4.93
N VAL A 45 -4.56 15.41 -4.25
CA VAL A 45 -5.96 15.27 -4.70
C VAL A 45 -6.90 15.87 -3.65
N PRO A 46 -7.42 17.08 -3.87
CA PRO A 46 -8.43 17.70 -3.01
C PRO A 46 -9.73 16.89 -2.97
N ALA A 47 -10.49 17.00 -1.86
CA ALA A 47 -11.73 16.25 -1.66
C ALA A 47 -12.77 16.43 -2.79
N HIS A 48 -12.89 17.63 -3.34
CA HIS A 48 -13.82 17.91 -4.45
C HIS A 48 -13.37 17.31 -5.80
N MET A 49 -12.09 16.90 -5.92
CA MET A 49 -11.51 16.35 -7.14
C MET A 49 -11.42 14.81 -7.14
N ILE A 50 -11.82 14.14 -6.05
CA ILE A 50 -11.67 12.68 -5.91
C ILE A 50 -12.34 11.93 -7.07
N SER A 51 -13.59 12.27 -7.40
CA SER A 51 -14.28 11.60 -8.52
C SER A 51 -13.58 11.83 -9.87
N ALA A 52 -13.03 13.02 -10.11
CA ALA A 52 -12.30 13.32 -11.33
C ALA A 52 -10.95 12.59 -11.39
N PHE A 53 -10.27 12.46 -10.26
CA PHE A 53 -9.04 11.70 -10.11
C PHE A 53 -9.26 10.20 -10.36
N LEU A 54 -10.27 9.60 -9.72
CA LEU A 54 -10.56 8.17 -9.86
C LEU A 54 -10.92 7.77 -11.30
N ARG A 55 -11.45 8.70 -12.11
CA ARG A 55 -11.72 8.46 -13.53
C ARG A 55 -10.44 8.37 -14.37
N GLN A 56 -9.38 9.02 -13.92
CA GLN A 56 -8.07 9.02 -14.57
C GLN A 56 -7.15 7.92 -14.02
N ALA A 57 -7.40 7.46 -12.79
CA ALA A 57 -6.65 6.38 -12.17
C ALA A 57 -7.00 5.02 -12.83
N PRO A 58 -6.07 4.37 -13.55
CA PRO A 58 -6.31 3.07 -14.16
C PRO A 58 -6.39 1.99 -13.08
N VAL A 59 -7.16 0.92 -13.33
CA VAL A 59 -7.26 -0.21 -12.37
C VAL A 59 -5.91 -0.92 -12.17
N ALA A 60 -5.00 -0.85 -13.15
CA ALA A 60 -3.64 -1.37 -13.03
C ALA A 60 -2.84 -0.77 -11.86
N LEU A 61 -3.18 0.44 -11.41
CA LEU A 61 -2.54 1.08 -10.26
C LEU A 61 -2.74 0.31 -8.95
N LEU A 62 -3.78 -0.53 -8.87
CA LEU A 62 -4.01 -1.40 -7.72
C LEU A 62 -2.87 -2.41 -7.51
N GLU A 63 -2.08 -2.73 -8.55
CA GLU A 63 -0.91 -3.60 -8.43
C GLU A 63 0.15 -2.99 -7.49
N THR A 64 0.37 -1.68 -7.58
CA THR A 64 1.27 -0.93 -6.68
C THR A 64 0.80 -1.01 -5.22
N LEU A 65 -0.50 -1.14 -5.00
CA LEU A 65 -1.10 -1.35 -3.68
C LEU A 65 -1.16 -2.83 -3.27
N ARG A 66 -0.49 -3.73 -4.00
CA ARG A 66 -0.45 -5.18 -3.71
C ARG A 66 -1.83 -5.83 -3.72
N PHE A 67 -2.71 -5.43 -4.64
CA PHE A 67 -3.89 -6.24 -4.93
C PHE A 67 -3.51 -7.45 -5.79
N ASP A 68 -4.29 -8.51 -5.66
CA ASP A 68 -4.12 -9.74 -6.43
C ASP A 68 -4.20 -9.45 -7.96
N PRO A 69 -3.20 -9.87 -8.77
CA PRO A 69 -3.25 -9.74 -10.23
C PRO A 69 -4.52 -10.34 -10.85
N ASP A 70 -5.03 -11.46 -10.32
CA ASP A 70 -6.25 -12.10 -10.82
C ASP A 70 -7.47 -11.20 -10.65
N LEU A 71 -7.53 -10.44 -9.55
CA LEU A 71 -8.59 -9.45 -9.32
C LEU A 71 -8.48 -8.33 -10.35
N ILE A 72 -7.28 -7.80 -10.58
CA ILE A 72 -7.03 -6.67 -11.49
C ILE A 72 -7.41 -7.07 -12.93
N GLU A 73 -6.99 -8.26 -13.37
CA GLU A 73 -7.33 -8.80 -14.68
C GLU A 73 -8.85 -8.93 -14.84
N ARG A 74 -9.53 -9.55 -13.86
CA ARG A 74 -10.98 -9.75 -13.90
C ARG A 74 -11.76 -8.44 -13.88
N LEU A 75 -11.32 -7.43 -13.14
CA LEU A 75 -11.90 -6.08 -13.23
C LEU A 75 -11.80 -5.52 -14.66
N GLY A 76 -10.65 -5.70 -15.31
CA GLY A 76 -10.46 -5.36 -16.73
C GLY A 76 -11.42 -6.11 -17.65
N LEU A 77 -11.63 -7.42 -17.43
CA LEU A 77 -12.57 -8.25 -18.19
C LEU A 77 -14.03 -7.81 -17.99
N PHE A 78 -14.39 -7.27 -16.82
CA PHE A 78 -15.69 -6.64 -16.57
C PHE A 78 -15.83 -5.23 -17.17
N GLY A 79 -14.86 -4.78 -17.96
CA GLY A 79 -14.86 -3.45 -18.58
C GLY A 79 -14.48 -2.32 -17.62
N MET A 80 -13.98 -2.64 -16.42
CA MET A 80 -13.53 -1.65 -15.45
C MET A 80 -12.09 -1.24 -15.78
N ARG A 81 -11.94 -0.17 -16.56
CA ARG A 81 -10.62 0.39 -16.92
C ARG A 81 -10.10 1.43 -15.92
N ALA A 82 -10.99 2.09 -15.20
CA ALA A 82 -10.65 3.10 -14.20
C ALA A 82 -11.18 2.71 -12.82
N VAL A 83 -10.48 3.12 -11.76
CA VAL A 83 -10.85 2.84 -10.37
C VAL A 83 -12.24 3.42 -10.04
N HIS A 84 -12.63 4.51 -10.69
CA HIS A 84 -13.97 5.08 -10.59
C HIS A 84 -15.10 4.08 -10.88
N HIS A 85 -14.90 3.09 -11.74
CA HIS A 85 -15.97 2.11 -12.02
C HIS A 85 -16.26 1.22 -10.81
N ALA A 86 -15.22 0.90 -10.02
CA ALA A 86 -15.33 0.04 -8.85
C ALA A 86 -16.02 0.73 -7.65
N ILE A 87 -16.00 2.07 -7.56
CA ILE A 87 -16.61 2.80 -6.43
C ILE A 87 -18.13 2.62 -6.36
N HIS A 88 -18.77 2.31 -7.49
CA HIS A 88 -20.22 2.11 -7.55
C HIS A 88 -20.64 0.66 -7.27
N VAL A 89 -19.68 -0.25 -7.10
CA VAL A 89 -19.95 -1.66 -6.84
C VAL A 89 -20.15 -1.86 -5.35
N THR A 90 -21.23 -2.55 -4.98
CA THR A 90 -21.54 -2.79 -3.57
C THR A 90 -20.53 -3.75 -2.93
N ARG A 91 -20.31 -3.61 -1.62
CA ARG A 91 -19.48 -4.53 -0.84
C ARG A 91 -19.84 -5.99 -1.07
N ARG A 92 -21.15 -6.30 -1.12
CA ARG A 92 -21.65 -7.66 -1.35
C ARG A 92 -21.22 -8.22 -2.70
N GLN A 93 -21.29 -7.41 -3.76
CA GLN A 93 -20.89 -7.82 -5.11
C GLN A 93 -19.38 -8.04 -5.21
N LEU A 94 -18.57 -7.11 -4.66
CA LEU A 94 -17.12 -7.27 -4.65
C LEU A 94 -16.70 -8.50 -3.84
N GLN A 95 -17.30 -8.72 -2.67
CA GLN A 95 -17.03 -9.90 -1.85
C GLN A 95 -17.43 -11.20 -2.56
N ALA A 96 -18.58 -11.24 -3.23
CA ALA A 96 -19.03 -12.44 -3.94
C ALA A 96 -18.09 -12.81 -5.10
N GLN A 97 -17.51 -11.81 -5.77
CA GLN A 97 -16.66 -12.03 -6.95
C GLN A 97 -15.17 -12.24 -6.60
N PHE A 98 -14.69 -11.60 -5.53
CA PHE A 98 -13.26 -11.51 -5.22
C PHE A 98 -12.91 -11.85 -3.76
N GLY A 99 -13.86 -12.36 -2.98
CA GLY A 99 -13.63 -12.78 -1.60
C GLY A 99 -13.08 -11.65 -0.71
N SER A 100 -12.00 -11.92 0.02
CA SER A 100 -11.34 -10.96 0.91
C SER A 100 -10.76 -9.75 0.16
N GLU A 101 -10.21 -9.95 -1.03
CA GLU A 101 -9.65 -8.85 -1.84
C GLU A 101 -10.75 -7.90 -2.31
N GLY A 102 -11.96 -8.41 -2.57
CA GLY A 102 -13.14 -7.59 -2.87
C GLY A 102 -13.57 -6.71 -1.69
N VAL A 103 -13.50 -7.27 -0.47
CA VAL A 103 -13.77 -6.49 0.76
C VAL A 103 -12.72 -5.40 0.94
N ARG A 104 -11.44 -5.75 0.77
CA ARG A 104 -10.31 -4.81 0.86
C ARG A 104 -10.42 -3.69 -0.16
N LEU A 105 -10.81 -3.99 -1.40
CA LEU A 105 -11.05 -2.99 -2.44
C LEU A 105 -12.22 -2.07 -2.05
N PHE A 106 -13.31 -2.63 -1.53
CA PHE A 106 -14.43 -1.82 -1.06
C PHE A 106 -14.00 -0.83 0.04
N GLU A 107 -13.25 -1.30 1.03
CA GLU A 107 -12.74 -0.49 2.15
C GLU A 107 -11.75 0.59 1.68
N LEU A 108 -10.90 0.28 0.69
CA LEU A 108 -10.05 1.28 0.05
C LEU A 108 -10.89 2.39 -0.60
N LEU A 109 -11.95 2.05 -1.31
CA LEU A 109 -12.75 3.01 -2.08
C LEU A 109 -13.82 3.75 -1.25
N HIS A 110 -14.06 3.32 -0.02
CA HIS A 110 -15.05 3.89 0.88
C HIS A 110 -14.42 4.19 2.25
N PRO A 111 -13.45 5.12 2.33
CA PRO A 111 -12.79 5.43 3.58
C PRO A 111 -13.78 5.99 4.61
N VAL A 112 -13.59 5.59 5.87
CA VAL A 112 -14.41 6.07 6.98
C VAL A 112 -14.00 7.52 7.32
N PRO A 113 -14.93 8.43 7.63
CA PRO A 113 -14.60 9.82 7.94
C PRO A 113 -13.67 10.01 9.15
N THR A 114 -13.64 9.03 10.06
CA THR A 114 -12.95 9.11 11.35
C THR A 114 -11.79 8.12 11.41
N GLU A 115 -10.90 8.15 10.42
CA GLU A 115 -9.67 7.36 10.46
C GLU A 115 -8.73 7.88 11.56
N ALA A 116 -8.17 6.96 12.35
CA ALA A 116 -7.14 7.30 13.32
C ALA A 116 -5.87 7.79 12.59
N SER A 117 -5.16 8.75 13.19
CA SER A 117 -3.86 9.17 12.68
C SER A 117 -2.91 7.98 12.59
N VAL A 118 -2.10 7.95 11.53
CA VAL A 118 -1.01 6.97 11.44
C VAL A 118 -0.06 7.21 12.61
N ALA A 119 0.18 6.16 13.40
CA ALA A 119 1.11 6.24 14.52
C ALA A 119 2.52 6.53 13.99
N HIS A 120 3.33 7.25 14.77
CA HIS A 120 4.74 7.41 14.45
C HIS A 120 5.39 6.04 14.31
N PHE A 121 6.23 5.90 13.29
CA PHE A 121 7.00 4.67 13.08
C PHE A 121 7.89 4.42 14.30
N ASN A 122 7.60 3.35 15.04
CA ASN A 122 8.41 2.88 16.15
C ASN A 122 8.77 1.42 15.87
N PRO A 123 9.96 1.14 15.33
CA PRO A 123 10.38 -0.23 15.03
C PRO A 123 10.68 -0.97 16.34
N CYS A 124 9.64 -1.49 17.00
CA CYS A 124 9.79 -2.30 18.21
C CYS A 124 10.17 -3.76 17.92
N VAL A 125 10.35 -4.13 16.65
CA VAL A 125 10.63 -5.51 16.23
C VAL A 125 11.82 -5.52 15.28
N LEU A 126 12.88 -6.21 15.69
CA LEU A 126 13.95 -6.63 14.79
C LEU A 126 13.57 -7.98 14.20
N CYS A 127 13.76 -8.16 12.90
CA CYS A 127 13.54 -9.42 12.21
C CYS A 127 14.77 -9.75 11.36
N ALA A 128 15.18 -11.02 11.39
CA ALA A 128 16.18 -11.59 10.51
C ALA A 128 15.66 -12.96 10.04
N ALA A 129 15.78 -13.23 8.75
CA ALA A 129 15.32 -14.47 8.13
C ALA A 129 16.44 -15.09 7.29
N HIS A 130 16.41 -16.41 7.15
CA HIS A 130 17.30 -17.16 6.29
C HIS A 130 16.47 -18.17 5.50
N ASP A 131 16.60 -18.12 4.18
CA ASP A 131 15.99 -19.08 3.28
C ASP A 131 17.00 -20.18 2.98
N PHE A 132 16.59 -21.43 3.16
CA PHE A 132 17.41 -22.59 2.82
C PHE A 132 17.16 -22.98 1.36
N ASP A 133 18.22 -23.04 0.56
CA ASP A 133 18.14 -23.49 -0.84
C ASP A 133 17.72 -24.97 -0.95
N TRP A 134 17.97 -25.76 0.10
CA TRP A 134 17.64 -27.18 0.17
C TRP A 134 16.87 -27.50 1.46
N PRO A 135 16.00 -28.53 1.45
CA PRO A 135 15.33 -28.97 2.66
C PRO A 135 16.34 -29.38 3.72
N VAL A 136 16.08 -28.94 4.96
CA VAL A 136 16.89 -29.26 6.14
C VAL A 136 16.23 -30.41 6.88
N PHE A 137 16.99 -31.42 7.24
CA PHE A 137 16.45 -32.64 7.84
C PHE A 137 16.92 -32.85 9.27
N GLU A 138 18.07 -32.32 9.64
CA GLU A 138 18.68 -32.53 10.96
C GLU A 138 18.74 -31.24 11.78
N PRO A 139 18.42 -31.27 13.09
CA PRO A 139 18.49 -30.09 13.95
C PRO A 139 19.89 -29.42 13.97
N GLY A 140 20.95 -30.19 13.78
CA GLY A 140 22.33 -29.69 13.74
C GLY A 140 22.62 -28.76 12.55
N GLU A 141 21.85 -28.87 11.47
CA GLU A 141 21.97 -28.02 10.29
C GLU A 141 21.34 -26.63 10.52
N ILE A 142 20.34 -26.55 11.40
CA ILE A 142 19.62 -25.31 11.73
C ILE A 142 20.41 -24.45 12.73
N GLN A 143 21.09 -25.10 13.67
CA GLN A 143 21.80 -24.43 14.77
C GLN A 143 22.80 -23.33 14.34
N PRO A 144 23.68 -23.54 13.34
CA PRO A 144 24.58 -22.48 12.88
C PRO A 144 23.82 -21.29 12.26
N VAL A 145 22.70 -21.53 11.58
CA VAL A 145 21.86 -20.47 11.01
C VAL A 145 21.21 -19.64 12.12
N LEU A 146 20.70 -20.28 13.18
CA LEU A 146 20.15 -19.57 14.33
C LEU A 146 21.21 -18.69 15.02
N HIS A 147 22.41 -19.20 15.22
CA HIS A 147 23.52 -18.40 15.77
C HIS A 147 23.87 -17.21 14.88
N HIS A 148 23.87 -17.41 13.56
CA HIS A 148 24.11 -16.35 12.60
C HIS A 148 23.03 -15.26 12.65
N LEU A 149 21.75 -15.66 12.64
CA LEU A 149 20.62 -14.73 12.71
C LEU A 149 20.62 -13.95 14.04
N LEU A 150 20.89 -14.61 15.16
CA LEU A 150 21.01 -13.95 16.46
C LEU A 150 22.16 -12.93 16.48
N ALA A 151 23.33 -13.30 15.97
CA ALA A 151 24.46 -12.38 15.89
C ALA A 151 24.12 -11.15 15.03
N GLN A 152 23.46 -11.34 13.88
CA GLN A 152 22.98 -10.24 13.06
C GLN A 152 22.00 -9.32 13.81
N MET A 153 21.05 -9.90 14.55
CA MET A 153 20.07 -9.11 15.31
C MET A 153 20.73 -8.30 16.42
N VAL A 154 21.70 -8.87 17.14
CA VAL A 154 22.45 -8.16 18.18
C VAL A 154 23.23 -6.97 17.62
N THR A 155 23.79 -7.07 16.41
CA THR A 155 24.50 -5.94 15.79
C THR A 155 23.59 -4.80 15.32
N ARG A 156 22.27 -5.03 15.27
CA ARG A 156 21.27 -4.04 14.85
C ARG A 156 20.50 -3.40 16.02
N LEU A 157 20.80 -3.83 17.25
CA LEU A 157 20.36 -3.17 18.50
C LEU A 157 21.24 -1.95 18.77
#